data_AF-A0A522IS14-F1
#
_entry.id   AF-A0A522IS14-F1
#
_cell.length_a   1.000
_cell.length_b   1.000
_cell.length_c   1.000
_cell.angle_alpha   90.00
_cell.angle_beta   90.00
_cell.angle_gamma   90.00
#
_symmetry.space_group_name_H-M   'P 1'
#
loop_
_entity.id
_entity.type
_entity.pdbx_description
1 polymer ?
#
loop_
_entity_poly.entity_id
_entity_poly.type
_entity_poly.pdbx_seq_one_letter_code
_entity_poly.pdbx_strand_id
1 'polypeptide(L)'
;MLHIELKEQIETTFDNTQVVSVTLCRDALELNLANGVEMVLRIVSPTEYAMNWRWGDAAQMSIDTAPVHKSLKTFPNHFHTVDGKVVDDPVTEIGAEPWRNVRTLIERLLAQPMLG
;
A
#
# COMPACT_ATOMS: atom_id res chain seq x y z
N MET A 1 10.94 -2.82 15.09
CA MET A 1 9.50 -3.18 14.99
C MET A 1 9.06 -2.67 13.64
N LEU A 2 8.61 -3.56 12.74
CA LEU A 2 8.52 -3.28 11.29
C LEU A 2 7.82 -1.95 10.94
N HIS A 3 6.68 -1.63 11.56
CA HIS A 3 5.99 -0.36 11.29
C HIS A 3 6.76 0.89 11.75
N ILE A 4 7.57 0.81 12.81
CA ILE A 4 8.45 1.93 13.21
C ILE A 4 9.54 2.15 12.15
N GLU A 5 10.18 1.07 11.69
CA GLU A 5 11.22 1.13 10.66
C GLU A 5 10.67 1.68 9.34
N LEU A 6 9.48 1.20 8.92
CA LEU A 6 8.79 1.71 7.74
C LEU A 6 8.45 3.19 7.88
N LYS A 7 7.95 3.64 9.05
CA LYS A 7 7.66 5.05 9.30
C LYS A 7 8.90 5.91 9.10
N GLU A 8 10.02 5.53 9.71
CA GLU A 8 11.30 6.25 9.58
C GLU A 8 11.77 6.31 8.11
N GLN A 9 11.64 5.21 7.38
CA GLN A 9 11.99 5.16 5.96
C GLN A 9 11.09 6.05 5.10
N ILE A 10 9.78 6.09 5.38
CA ILE A 10 8.83 6.96 4.67
C ILE A 10 9.21 8.43 4.92
N GLU A 11 9.38 8.82 6.18
CA GLU A 11 9.71 10.21 6.56
C GLU A 11 11.09 10.66 6.08
N THR A 12 12.02 9.73 5.90
CA THR A 12 13.36 10.03 5.33
C THR A 12 13.31 10.16 3.80
N THR A 13 12.42 9.43 3.14
CA THR A 13 12.40 9.31 1.67
C THR A 13 11.48 10.31 1.00
N PHE A 14 10.34 10.61 1.61
CA PHE A 14 9.33 11.50 1.07
C PHE A 14 9.23 12.76 1.92
N ASP A 15 9.27 13.92 1.26
CA ASP A 15 9.05 15.18 1.95
C ASP A 15 7.54 15.47 2.15
N ASN A 16 7.25 16.54 2.90
CA ASN A 16 5.88 16.95 3.21
C ASN A 16 5.07 17.43 1.99
N THR A 17 5.69 17.63 0.83
CA THR A 17 4.99 17.93 -0.43
C THR A 17 4.51 16.67 -1.14
N GLN A 18 4.96 15.49 -0.70
CA GLN A 18 4.56 14.18 -1.22
C GLN A 18 3.73 13.40 -0.19
N VAL A 19 4.24 13.28 1.04
CA VAL A 19 3.57 12.59 2.15
C VAL A 19 3.29 13.61 3.24
N VAL A 20 2.03 13.99 3.39
CA VAL A 20 1.58 15.05 4.31
C VAL A 20 1.68 14.60 5.77
N SER A 21 1.40 13.33 6.05
CA SER A 21 1.52 12.77 7.39
C SER A 21 1.75 11.28 7.38
N VAL A 22 2.47 10.78 8.40
CA VAL A 22 2.66 9.36 8.69
C VAL A 22 2.40 9.12 10.18
N THR A 23 1.33 8.41 10.51
CA THR A 23 0.93 8.13 11.89
C THR A 23 1.14 6.65 12.19
N LEU A 24 1.92 6.37 13.25
CA LEU A 24 2.04 5.01 13.79
C LEU A 24 0.86 4.68 14.68
N CYS A 25 0.09 3.68 14.27
CA CYS A 25 -0.96 3.07 15.07
C CYS A 25 -0.44 1.77 15.71
N ARG A 26 -1.27 1.11 16.52
CA ARG A 26 -0.86 -0.12 17.25
C ARG A 26 -0.40 -1.24 16.31
N ASP A 27 -1.06 -1.40 15.17
CA ASP A 27 -0.89 -2.50 14.23
C ASP A 27 -0.95 -2.04 12.76
N ALA A 28 -0.73 -0.73 12.52
CA ALA A 28 -0.79 -0.13 11.20
C ALA A 28 0.05 1.16 11.11
N LEU A 29 0.31 1.60 9.88
CA LEU A 29 0.65 2.98 9.55
C LEU A 29 -0.48 3.63 8.77
N GLU A 30 -0.88 4.83 9.17
CA GLU A 30 -1.81 5.67 8.42
C GLU A 30 -1.04 6.79 7.73
N LEU A 31 -1.27 6.96 6.42
CA LEU A 31 -0.60 7.94 5.58
C LEU A 31 -1.62 8.82 4.88
N ASN A 32 -1.28 10.12 4.77
CA ASN A 32 -1.95 11.05 3.87
C ASN A 32 -0.96 11.50 2.80
N LEU A 33 -1.25 11.24 1.54
CA LEU A 33 -0.45 11.73 0.42
C LEU A 33 -0.95 13.10 -0.04
N ALA A 34 -0.06 13.91 -0.61
CA ALA A 34 -0.36 15.28 -1.00
C ALA A 34 -1.40 15.41 -2.13
N ASN A 35 -1.63 14.33 -2.89
CA ASN A 35 -2.66 14.28 -3.92
C ASN A 35 -4.04 13.83 -3.40
N GLY A 36 -4.20 13.73 -2.07
CA GLY A 36 -5.46 13.37 -1.42
C GLY A 36 -5.71 11.87 -1.27
N VAL A 37 -4.71 11.03 -1.53
CA VAL A 37 -4.78 9.60 -1.21
C VAL A 37 -4.61 9.40 0.29
N GLU A 38 -5.56 8.69 0.91
CA GLU A 38 -5.50 8.26 2.31
C GLU A 38 -5.26 6.75 2.34
N MET A 39 -4.22 6.32 3.06
CA MET A 39 -3.72 4.96 3.01
C MET A 39 -3.50 4.37 4.40
N VAL A 40 -3.76 3.07 4.54
CA VAL A 40 -3.52 2.28 5.75
C VAL A 40 -2.67 1.07 5.38
N LEU A 41 -1.49 0.97 5.97
CA LEU A 41 -0.55 -0.14 5.79
C LEU A 41 -0.59 -1.05 7.02
N ARG A 42 -0.85 -2.34 6.81
CA ARG A 42 -0.74 -3.39 7.83
C ARG A 42 0.24 -4.43 7.32
N ILE A 43 1.48 -4.37 7.81
CA ILE A 43 2.56 -5.25 7.36
C ILE A 43 2.98 -6.16 8.52
N VAL A 44 2.74 -7.45 8.36
CA VAL A 44 3.15 -8.46 9.35
C VAL A 44 4.54 -9.00 8.98
N SER A 45 4.75 -9.28 7.69
CA SER A 45 6.00 -9.83 7.16
C SER A 45 6.15 -9.53 5.66
N PRO A 46 7.30 -9.83 5.05
CA PRO A 46 7.49 -9.76 3.59
C PRO A 46 6.46 -10.55 2.76
N THR A 47 5.78 -11.52 3.37
CA THR A 47 4.79 -12.39 2.70
C THR A 47 3.36 -12.21 3.20
N GLU A 48 3.14 -11.32 4.18
CA GLU A 48 1.83 -11.11 4.79
C GLU A 48 1.60 -9.63 5.05
N TYR A 49 0.71 -9.04 4.26
CA TYR A 49 0.37 -7.62 4.33
C TYR A 49 -1.00 -7.30 3.74
N ALA A 50 -1.50 -6.14 4.14
CA ALA A 50 -2.65 -5.46 3.56
C ALA A 50 -2.33 -3.97 3.41
N MET A 51 -2.43 -3.45 2.20
CA MET A 51 -2.19 -2.04 1.87
C MET A 51 -3.47 -1.47 1.26
N ASN A 52 -4.21 -0.69 2.04
CA ASN A 52 -5.52 -0.19 1.67
C ASN A 52 -5.45 1.31 1.41
N TRP A 53 -6.14 1.80 0.39
CA TRP A 53 -6.23 3.24 0.16
C TRP A 53 -7.57 3.66 -0.46
N ARG A 54 -7.86 4.94 -0.35
CA ARG A 54 -8.99 5.61 -1.01
C ARG A 54 -8.54 6.97 -1.55
N TRP A 55 -9.29 7.48 -2.53
CA TRP A 55 -9.02 8.78 -3.14
C TRP A 55 -10.35 9.52 -3.40
N GLY A 56 -10.58 10.61 -2.69
CA GLY A 56 -11.87 11.32 -2.71
C GLY A 56 -13.03 10.41 -2.28
N ASP A 57 -14.14 10.48 -3.02
CA ASP A 57 -15.34 9.64 -2.80
C ASP A 57 -15.26 8.26 -3.48
N ALA A 58 -14.10 7.89 -4.04
CA ALA A 58 -13.93 6.60 -4.70
C ALA A 58 -14.04 5.43 -3.71
N ALA A 59 -14.46 4.27 -4.21
CA ALA A 59 -14.43 3.04 -3.44
C ALA A 59 -13.00 2.69 -2.99
N GLN A 60 -12.90 1.99 -1.86
CA GLN A 60 -11.63 1.54 -1.33
C GLN A 60 -10.95 0.56 -2.29
N MET A 61 -9.66 0.75 -2.48
CA MET A 61 -8.76 -0.13 -3.20
C MET A 61 -7.78 -0.78 -2.21
N SER A 62 -7.28 -1.95 -2.55
CA SER A 62 -6.32 -2.63 -1.69
C SER A 62 -5.40 -3.58 -2.44
N ILE A 63 -4.19 -3.74 -1.90
CA ILE A 63 -3.30 -4.84 -2.25
C ILE A 63 -3.15 -5.71 -1.01
N ASP A 64 -3.58 -6.95 -1.11
CA ASP A 64 -3.67 -7.88 0.01
C ASP A 64 -3.02 -9.22 -0.32
N THR A 65 -2.54 -9.91 0.72
CA THR A 65 -2.09 -11.30 0.62
C THR A 65 -3.15 -12.31 1.09
N ALA A 66 -4.30 -11.84 1.59
CA ALA A 66 -5.40 -12.67 2.08
C ALA A 66 -6.78 -11.99 1.90
N PRO A 67 -7.86 -12.74 1.59
CA PRO A 67 -7.89 -14.17 1.27
C PRO A 67 -7.14 -14.49 -0.03
N VAL A 68 -6.77 -15.75 -0.25
CA VAL A 68 -5.86 -16.08 -1.36
C VAL A 68 -6.58 -16.37 -2.67
N HIS A 69 -6.02 -15.88 -3.79
CA HIS A 69 -6.56 -16.06 -5.14
C HIS A 69 -5.57 -16.82 -6.05
N LYS A 70 -5.57 -18.16 -5.96
CA LYS A 70 -4.58 -19.05 -6.62
C LYS A 70 -4.50 -18.95 -8.16
N SER A 71 -5.52 -18.40 -8.81
CA SER A 71 -5.55 -18.24 -10.26
C SER A 71 -4.80 -17.01 -10.77
N LEU A 72 -4.42 -16.08 -9.89
CA LEU A 72 -3.70 -14.87 -10.24
C LEU A 72 -2.20 -15.14 -10.36
N LYS A 73 -1.54 -14.45 -11.28
CA LYS A 73 -0.11 -14.62 -11.57
C LYS A 73 0.77 -14.16 -10.41
N THR A 74 0.28 -13.18 -9.65
CA THR A 74 0.95 -12.61 -8.49
C THR A 74 0.59 -13.32 -7.19
N PHE A 75 -0.04 -14.50 -7.24
CA PHE A 75 -0.39 -15.23 -6.03
C PHE A 75 0.81 -15.30 -5.04
N PRO A 76 0.60 -14.99 -3.74
CA PRO A 76 -0.68 -14.73 -3.09
C PRO A 76 -1.18 -13.28 -3.15
N ASN A 77 -0.33 -12.31 -3.50
CA ASN A 77 -0.72 -10.91 -3.55
C ASN A 77 -1.61 -10.59 -4.75
N HIS A 78 -2.57 -9.70 -4.54
CA HIS A 78 -3.58 -9.34 -5.54
C HIS A 78 -4.10 -7.93 -5.30
N PHE A 79 -4.62 -7.32 -6.36
CA PHE A 79 -5.16 -5.96 -6.32
C PHE A 79 -6.68 -5.96 -6.41
N HIS A 80 -7.33 -5.34 -5.41
CA HIS A 80 -8.74 -4.97 -5.43
C HIS A 80 -8.90 -3.58 -6.07
N THR A 81 -9.47 -3.57 -7.28
CA THR A 81 -9.75 -2.35 -8.04
C THR A 81 -10.97 -1.60 -7.48
N VAL A 82 -11.09 -0.31 -7.84
CA VAL A 82 -12.26 0.53 -7.49
C VAL A 82 -13.60 -0.08 -7.93
N ASP A 83 -13.61 -0.85 -9.03
CA ASP A 83 -14.81 -1.49 -9.58
C ASP A 83 -15.19 -2.79 -8.83
N GLY A 84 -14.47 -3.12 -7.76
CA GLY A 84 -14.66 -4.35 -6.99
C GLY A 84 -14.08 -5.60 -7.65
N LYS A 85 -13.31 -5.47 -8.73
CA LYS A 85 -12.61 -6.61 -9.35
C LYS A 85 -11.33 -6.93 -8.61
N VAL A 86 -10.98 -8.22 -8.59
CA VAL A 86 -9.69 -8.72 -8.11
C VAL A 86 -8.83 -9.11 -9.29
N VAL A 87 -7.64 -8.51 -9.40
CA VAL A 87 -6.71 -8.70 -10.53
C VAL A 87 -5.29 -8.94 -10.02
N ASP A 88 -4.38 -9.29 -10.95
CA ASP A 88 -2.95 -9.38 -10.66
C ASP A 88 -2.45 -8.06 -10.04
N ASP A 89 -1.65 -8.16 -8.99
CA ASP A 89 -1.05 -7.00 -8.34
C ASP A 89 -0.02 -6.33 -9.28
N PRO A 90 -0.24 -5.06 -9.70
CA PRO A 90 0.65 -4.39 -10.64
C PRO A 90 1.86 -3.71 -9.97
N VAL A 91 2.01 -3.81 -8.64
CA VAL A 91 2.97 -3.03 -7.85
C VAL A 91 3.88 -3.91 -7.03
N THR A 92 3.34 -4.81 -6.19
CA THR A 92 4.15 -5.46 -5.15
C THR A 92 4.70 -6.82 -5.57
N GLU A 93 5.85 -7.16 -5.02
CA GLU A 93 6.50 -8.47 -5.20
C GLU A 93 6.47 -9.23 -3.87
N ILE A 94 5.83 -10.40 -3.84
CA ILE A 94 5.77 -11.22 -2.64
C ILE A 94 7.16 -11.64 -2.17
N GLY A 95 7.41 -11.56 -0.86
CA GLY A 95 8.68 -11.95 -0.25
C GLY A 95 9.80 -10.92 -0.42
N ALA A 96 9.59 -9.86 -1.20
CA ALA A 96 10.52 -8.73 -1.25
C ALA A 96 10.52 -7.95 0.07
N GLU A 97 11.59 -7.18 0.31
CA GLU A 97 11.69 -6.29 1.46
C GLU A 97 10.45 -5.39 1.57
N PRO A 98 9.77 -5.32 2.73
CA PRO A 98 8.53 -4.57 2.88
C PRO A 98 8.63 -3.12 2.42
N TRP A 99 9.78 -2.50 2.69
CA TRP A 99 10.07 -1.14 2.26
C TRP A 99 10.01 -0.97 0.74
N ARG A 100 10.50 -1.94 -0.04
CA ARG A 100 10.46 -1.89 -1.51
C ARG A 100 9.03 -1.80 -2.00
N ASN A 101 8.13 -2.63 -1.46
CA ASN A 101 6.73 -2.66 -1.85
C ASN A 101 6.01 -1.37 -1.41
N VAL A 102 6.21 -0.93 -0.16
CA VAL A 102 5.62 0.31 0.36
C VAL A 102 6.08 1.53 -0.44
N ARG A 103 7.38 1.68 -0.70
CA ARG A 103 7.93 2.79 -1.48
C ARG A 103 7.36 2.82 -2.89
N THR A 104 7.37 1.67 -3.57
CA THR A 104 6.89 1.56 -4.96
C THR A 104 5.39 1.90 -5.03
N LEU A 105 4.60 1.46 -4.04
CA LEU A 105 3.18 1.80 -3.98
C LEU A 105 2.96 3.30 -3.77
N ILE A 106 3.65 3.94 -2.82
CA ILE A 106 3.53 5.39 -2.60
C ILE A 106 3.90 6.16 -3.87
N GLU A 107 5.02 5.83 -4.52
CA GLU A 107 5.45 6.45 -5.78
C GLU A 107 4.40 6.33 -6.89
N ARG A 108 3.79 5.14 -7.05
CA ARG A 108 2.74 4.89 -8.03
C ARG A 108 1.45 5.64 -7.70
N LEU A 109 1.03 5.67 -6.44
CA LEU A 109 -0.19 6.34 -6.02
C LEU A 109 -0.09 7.86 -6.09
N LEU A 110 1.10 8.43 -5.91
CA LEU A 110 1.35 9.86 -6.13
C LEU A 110 1.07 10.27 -7.59
N ALA A 111 1.42 9.40 -8.55
CA ALA A 111 1.21 9.64 -9.98
C ALA A 111 -0.18 9.21 -10.48
N GLN A 112 -0.69 8.09 -9.98
CA GLN A 112 -1.91 7.42 -10.44
C GLN A 112 -2.67 6.84 -9.24
N PRO A 113 -3.53 7.64 -8.58
CA PRO A 113 -4.23 7.23 -7.35
C PRO A 113 -5.05 5.94 -7.44
N MET A 114 -5.48 5.57 -8.66
CA MET A 114 -6.32 4.40 -8.93
C MET A 114 -5.55 3.21 -9.55
N LEU A 115 -4.24 3.37 -9.79
CA LEU A 115 -3.36 2.38 -10.43
C LEU A 115 -3.80 1.87 -11.83
N GLY A 116 -4.75 2.53 -12.49
CA GLY A 116 -5.27 2.22 -13.82
C GLY A 116 -5.46 3.48 -14.66
#